data_AF-A0A9E3R9E5-F1
#
_entry.id   AF-A0A9E3R9E5-F1
#
_cell.length_a   1.000
_cell.length_b   1.000
_cell.length_c   1.000
_cell.angle_alpha   90.00
_cell.angle_beta   90.00
_cell.angle_gamma   90.00
#
_symmetry.space_group_name_H-M   'P 1'
#
loop_
_entity.id
_entity.type
_entity.pdbx_description
1 polymer ?
#
loop_
_entity_poly.entity_id
_entity_poly.type
_entity_poly.pdbx_seq_one_letter_code
_entity_poly.pdbx_strand_id
1 'polypeptide(L)'
;MAAPRRRIWRTPTPAAGTTTPEDGDIAVLRDLTHALLRAERADEAFQYALDRVCPAAGATLGSVFVLDGASELMHLVAAHAWPERWRPWLGEMRVRVGFGPSGEAVSERRPIEVPDVLADPGLEDWREVAGELGFRALVALPLVTNAGVTGAAAFYFAAPGSPAPRVRHLLRAAADVMAAIAEKSALQDRLRRAEAALDSLNAVNPPPVPGVEAPEEPT
;
A
#
# COMPACT_ATOMS: atom_id res chain seq x y z
N MET A 1 50.62 -29.05 51.14
CA MET A 1 49.38 -29.61 50.56
C MET A 1 48.66 -28.48 49.83
N ALA A 2 48.73 -28.45 48.51
CA ALA A 2 48.14 -27.40 47.68
C ALA A 2 47.27 -28.02 46.59
N ALA A 3 46.04 -27.54 46.47
CA ALA A 3 45.29 -27.52 45.22
C ALA A 3 44.22 -26.40 45.32
N PRO A 4 44.37 -25.27 44.60
CA PRO A 4 43.35 -24.24 44.57
C PRO A 4 42.21 -24.64 43.63
N ARG A 5 40.97 -24.45 44.09
CA ARG A 5 39.75 -24.66 43.30
C ARG A 5 39.74 -23.72 42.10
N ARG A 6 39.89 -24.26 40.88
CA ARG A 6 39.75 -23.53 39.62
C ARG A 6 38.31 -22.98 39.51
N ARG A 7 38.17 -21.64 39.57
CA ARG A 7 36.95 -20.94 39.11
C ARG A 7 36.82 -21.19 37.61
N ILE A 8 35.83 -21.99 37.22
CA ILE A 8 35.43 -22.15 35.83
C ILE A 8 34.71 -20.85 35.46
N TRP A 9 35.34 -20.03 34.63
CA TRP A 9 34.65 -18.94 33.95
C TRP A 9 33.63 -19.58 33.01
N ARG A 10 32.33 -19.44 33.31
CA ARG A 10 31.29 -19.64 32.31
C ARG A 10 31.30 -18.38 31.43
N THR A 11 31.59 -18.55 30.15
CA THR A 11 31.31 -17.50 29.17
C THR A 11 29.81 -17.18 29.23
N PRO A 12 29.40 -15.90 29.24
CA PRO A 12 28.02 -15.57 29.00
C PRO A 12 27.66 -16.07 27.60
N THR A 13 26.67 -16.96 27.50
CA THR A 13 25.99 -17.24 26.24
C THR A 13 25.50 -15.90 25.68
N PRO A 14 25.77 -15.56 24.41
CA PRO A 14 25.23 -14.33 23.84
C PRO A 14 23.70 -14.40 23.92
N ALA A 15 23.11 -13.43 24.62
CA ALA A 15 21.67 -13.26 24.64
C ALA A 15 21.21 -13.13 23.17
N ALA A 16 20.27 -13.96 22.76
CA ALA A 16 19.60 -13.82 21.48
C ALA A 16 19.17 -12.36 21.32
N GLY A 17 19.59 -11.72 20.24
CA GLY A 17 19.33 -10.30 19.99
C GLY A 17 17.84 -10.01 20.16
N THR A 18 17.51 -9.20 21.16
CA THR A 18 16.18 -8.64 21.29
C THR A 18 16.10 -7.52 20.27
N THR A 19 15.62 -7.84 19.06
CA THR A 19 15.31 -6.83 18.05
C THR A 19 14.36 -5.84 18.70
N THR A 20 14.76 -4.58 18.81
CA THR A 20 13.89 -3.57 19.40
C THR A 20 12.70 -3.33 18.46
N PRO A 21 11.56 -2.84 18.98
CA PRO A 21 10.42 -2.52 18.12
C PRO A 21 10.78 -1.52 17.00
N GLU A 22 11.74 -0.63 17.24
CA GLU A 22 12.28 0.31 16.26
C GLU A 22 13.10 -0.39 15.17
N ASP A 23 13.95 -1.36 15.53
CA ASP A 23 14.67 -2.19 14.56
C ASP A 23 13.71 -3.00 13.67
N GLY A 24 12.59 -3.44 14.25
CA GLY A 24 11.50 -4.10 13.52
C GLY A 24 10.85 -3.19 12.48
N ASP A 25 10.58 -1.93 12.83
CA ASP A 25 9.96 -0.96 11.90
C ASP A 25 10.89 -0.64 10.73
N ILE A 26 12.19 -0.46 10.99
CA ILE A 26 13.19 -0.25 9.95
C ILE A 26 13.27 -1.46 9.02
N ALA A 27 13.20 -2.68 9.57
CA ALA A 27 13.18 -3.89 8.75
C ALA A 27 11.94 -3.95 7.85
N VAL A 28 10.75 -3.64 8.39
CA VAL A 28 9.50 -3.58 7.61
C VAL A 28 9.63 -2.57 6.46
N LEU A 29 10.05 -1.33 6.74
CA LEU A 29 10.15 -0.30 5.69
C LEU A 29 11.19 -0.65 4.62
N ARG A 30 12.29 -1.30 5.01
CA ARG A 30 13.29 -1.82 4.08
C ARG A 30 12.69 -2.89 3.17
N ASP A 31 11.93 -3.83 3.73
CA ASP A 31 11.26 -4.88 2.98
C ASP A 31 10.24 -4.29 1.99
N LEU A 32 9.48 -3.26 2.40
CA LEU A 32 8.56 -2.55 1.51
C LEU A 32 9.29 -1.88 0.35
N THR A 33 10.37 -1.15 0.65
CA THR A 33 11.17 -0.46 -0.36
C THR A 33 11.76 -1.45 -1.36
N HIS A 34 12.22 -2.60 -0.86
CA HIS A 34 12.72 -3.67 -1.69
C HIS A 34 11.64 -4.28 -2.60
N ALA A 35 10.42 -4.47 -2.08
CA ALA A 35 9.27 -4.90 -2.87
C ALA A 35 8.91 -3.87 -3.95
N LEU A 36 8.86 -2.58 -3.61
CA LEU A 36 8.66 -1.48 -4.55
C LEU A 36 9.65 -1.55 -5.73
N LEU A 37 10.94 -1.79 -5.44
CA LEU A 37 11.97 -1.83 -6.47
C LEU A 37 11.80 -3.04 -7.40
N ARG A 38 11.45 -4.20 -6.86
CA ARG A 38 11.44 -5.48 -7.60
C ARG A 38 10.10 -5.85 -8.22
N ALA A 39 9.00 -5.31 -7.72
CA ALA A 39 7.68 -5.68 -8.21
C ALA A 39 7.49 -5.23 -9.66
N GLU A 40 7.06 -6.17 -10.50
CA GLU A 40 6.59 -5.93 -11.87
C GLU A 40 5.12 -5.48 -11.88
N ARG A 41 4.36 -5.89 -10.85
CA ARG A 41 2.94 -5.61 -10.68
C ARG A 41 2.68 -4.86 -9.38
N ALA A 42 1.92 -3.77 -9.46
CA ALA A 42 1.70 -2.89 -8.31
C ALA A 42 0.82 -3.52 -7.22
N ASP A 43 -0.20 -4.29 -7.61
CA ASP A 43 -1.08 -5.03 -6.69
C ASP A 43 -0.30 -6.01 -5.81
N GLU A 44 0.68 -6.73 -6.38
CA GLU A 44 1.56 -7.62 -5.60
C GLU A 44 2.40 -6.85 -4.59
N ALA A 45 2.92 -5.68 -4.97
CA ALA A 45 3.70 -4.82 -4.08
C ALA A 45 2.85 -4.27 -2.94
N PHE A 46 1.61 -3.83 -3.22
CA PHE A 46 0.67 -3.38 -2.20
C PHE A 46 0.28 -4.49 -1.25
N GLN A 47 -0.01 -5.69 -1.78
CA GLN A 47 -0.35 -6.85 -0.96
C GLN A 47 0.82 -7.20 -0.03
N TYR A 48 2.03 -7.30 -0.56
CA TYR A 48 3.23 -7.52 0.23
C TYR A 48 3.42 -6.46 1.32
N ALA A 49 3.11 -5.21 0.99
CA ALA A 49 3.24 -4.13 1.97
C ALA A 49 2.25 -4.23 3.13
N LEU A 50 0.99 -4.53 2.85
CA LEU A 50 0.00 -4.77 3.90
C LEU A 50 0.38 -5.98 4.77
N ASP A 51 0.83 -7.07 4.17
CA ASP A 51 1.18 -8.30 4.88
C ASP A 51 2.34 -8.12 5.87
N ARG A 52 3.19 -7.10 5.68
CA ARG A 52 4.27 -6.75 6.61
C ARG A 52 3.87 -5.69 7.63
N VAL A 53 3.15 -4.66 7.18
CA VAL A 53 2.82 -3.51 8.02
C VAL A 53 1.71 -3.83 9.00
N CYS A 54 0.68 -4.58 8.59
CA CYS A 54 -0.47 -4.86 9.46
C CYS A 54 -0.05 -5.57 10.75
N PRO A 55 0.72 -6.68 10.71
CA PRO A 55 1.20 -7.32 11.94
C PRO A 55 2.11 -6.42 12.79
N ALA A 56 3.00 -5.65 12.17
CA ALA A 56 3.93 -4.77 12.87
C ALA A 56 3.23 -3.59 13.57
N ALA A 57 2.16 -3.09 12.96
CA ALA A 57 1.30 -2.03 13.50
C ALA A 57 0.24 -2.54 14.49
N GLY A 58 0.00 -3.86 14.54
CA GLY A 58 -1.11 -4.45 15.30
C GLY A 58 -2.48 -4.23 14.65
N ALA A 59 -2.53 -3.92 13.35
CA ALA A 59 -3.76 -3.83 12.59
C ALA A 59 -4.26 -5.24 12.24
N THR A 60 -5.55 -5.49 12.45
CA THR A 60 -6.18 -6.78 12.17
C THR A 60 -6.59 -6.93 10.71
N LEU A 61 -6.83 -5.81 10.02
CA LEU A 61 -7.14 -5.76 8.59
C LEU A 61 -6.37 -4.60 7.94
N GLY A 62 -6.19 -4.69 6.63
CA GLY A 62 -5.63 -3.60 5.84
C GLY A 62 -6.21 -3.56 4.44
N SER A 63 -6.22 -2.39 3.83
CA SER A 63 -6.71 -2.16 2.48
C SER A 63 -5.91 -1.07 1.78
N VAL A 64 -5.64 -1.26 0.48
CA VAL A 64 -5.13 -0.19 -0.39
C VAL A 64 -6.15 0.08 -1.47
N PHE A 65 -6.52 1.34 -1.61
CA PHE A 65 -7.41 1.86 -2.63
C PHE A 65 -6.63 2.79 -3.56
N VAL A 66 -6.83 2.66 -4.86
CA VAL A 66 -6.22 3.52 -5.87
C VAL A 66 -7.32 4.30 -6.59
N LEU A 67 -7.09 5.60 -6.77
CA LEU A 67 -7.97 6.50 -7.48
C LEU A 67 -7.91 6.18 -8.98
N ASP A 68 -9.07 6.01 -9.60
CA ASP A 68 -9.14 5.95 -11.05
C ASP A 68 -9.01 7.38 -11.62
N GLY A 69 -8.02 7.60 -12.50
CA GLY A 69 -7.55 8.93 -12.89
C GLY A 69 -8.57 9.85 -13.55
N ALA A 70 -9.75 9.34 -13.94
CA ALA A 70 -10.86 10.12 -14.49
C ALA A 70 -12.11 10.16 -13.61
N SER A 71 -12.17 9.42 -12.50
CA SER A 71 -13.36 9.33 -11.66
C SER A 71 -13.08 9.72 -10.21
N GLU A 72 -14.12 10.13 -9.49
CA GLU A 72 -14.07 10.34 -8.03
C GLU A 72 -14.16 9.02 -7.25
N LEU A 73 -13.89 7.89 -7.91
CA LEU A 73 -13.99 6.55 -7.34
C LEU A 73 -12.60 5.93 -7.20
N MET A 74 -12.37 5.37 -6.02
CA MET A 74 -11.24 4.52 -5.75
C MET A 74 -11.67 3.06 -5.79
N HIS A 75 -10.82 2.21 -6.35
CA HIS A 75 -11.01 0.76 -6.36
C HIS A 75 -9.98 0.10 -5.46
N LEU A 76 -10.36 -1.03 -4.86
CA LEU A 76 -9.46 -1.81 -4.02
C LEU A 76 -8.43 -2.55 -4.88
N VAL A 77 -7.15 -2.45 -4.51
CA VAL A 77 -6.05 -3.14 -5.21
C VAL A 77 -5.31 -4.14 -4.34
N ALA A 78 -5.44 -4.05 -3.01
CA ALA A 78 -4.88 -5.02 -2.07
C ALA A 78 -5.68 -5.06 -0.77
N ALA A 79 -5.71 -6.22 -0.13
CA ALA A 79 -6.47 -6.46 1.09
C ALA A 79 -5.78 -7.47 2.00
N HIS A 80 -5.61 -7.12 3.27
CA HIS A 80 -5.00 -7.99 4.28
C HIS A 80 -6.04 -8.52 5.26
N ALA A 81 -6.04 -9.84 5.43
CA ALA A 81 -6.84 -10.59 6.41
C ALA A 81 -8.37 -10.41 6.31
N TRP A 82 -8.88 -9.91 5.18
CA TRP A 82 -10.33 -9.84 4.93
C TRP A 82 -10.93 -11.24 4.87
N PRO A 83 -12.11 -11.49 5.52
CA PRO A 83 -12.70 -12.82 5.54
C PRO A 83 -13.08 -13.31 4.14
N GLU A 84 -12.87 -14.60 3.87
CA GLU A 84 -13.06 -15.22 2.54
C GLU A 84 -14.44 -14.94 1.93
N ARG A 85 -15.48 -14.87 2.76
CA ARG A 85 -16.86 -14.55 2.35
C ARG A 85 -17.01 -13.19 1.63
N TRP A 86 -16.08 -12.26 1.86
CA TRP A 86 -16.08 -10.93 1.26
C TRP A 86 -15.33 -10.86 -0.06
N ARG A 87 -14.55 -11.89 -0.44
CA ARG A 87 -13.72 -11.84 -1.65
C ARG A 87 -14.45 -11.52 -2.94
N PRO A 88 -15.68 -12.03 -3.20
CA PRO A 88 -16.42 -11.64 -4.39
C PRO A 88 -16.68 -10.12 -4.45
N TRP A 89 -16.92 -9.50 -3.29
CA TRP A 89 -17.20 -8.07 -3.16
C TRP A 89 -15.96 -7.18 -3.22
N LEU A 90 -14.79 -7.69 -2.83
CA LEU A 90 -13.56 -6.89 -2.79
C LEU A 90 -13.17 -6.32 -4.16
N GLY A 91 -13.36 -7.08 -5.26
CA GLY A 91 -13.06 -6.60 -6.61
C GLY A 91 -14.06 -5.55 -7.14
N GLU A 92 -15.30 -5.62 -6.67
CA GLU A 92 -16.37 -4.69 -7.04
C GLU A 92 -16.41 -3.44 -6.16
N MET A 93 -15.73 -3.47 -5.00
CA MET A 93 -15.74 -2.37 -4.05
C MET A 93 -15.25 -1.07 -4.70
N ARG A 94 -16.07 -0.03 -4.57
CA ARG A 94 -15.76 1.35 -4.98
C ARG A 94 -15.96 2.29 -3.81
N VAL A 95 -14.96 3.10 -3.51
CA VAL A 95 -15.00 4.12 -2.46
C VAL A 95 -14.97 5.49 -3.11
N ARG A 96 -15.97 6.32 -2.82
CA ARG A 96 -16.05 7.69 -3.35
C ARG A 96 -15.15 8.63 -2.56
N VAL A 97 -14.45 9.52 -3.25
CA VAL A 97 -13.67 10.59 -2.63
C VAL A 97 -14.60 11.47 -1.76
N GLY A 98 -14.13 11.82 -0.57
CA GLY A 98 -14.89 12.57 0.44
C GLY A 98 -15.99 11.77 1.15
N PHE A 99 -16.11 10.46 0.94
CA PHE A 99 -17.08 9.62 1.64
C PHE A 99 -16.40 8.54 2.49
N GLY A 100 -16.65 8.60 3.79
CA GLY A 100 -16.03 7.73 4.78
C GLY A 100 -14.53 7.99 4.94
N PRO A 101 -13.87 7.33 5.89
CA PRO A 101 -12.52 7.72 6.31
C PRO A 101 -11.46 7.66 5.20
N SER A 102 -11.49 6.63 4.35
CA SER A 102 -10.58 6.53 3.19
C SER A 102 -10.84 7.61 2.15
N GLY A 103 -12.11 7.92 1.88
CA GLY A 103 -12.50 8.96 0.93
C GLY A 103 -12.14 10.35 1.43
N GLU A 104 -12.39 10.63 2.72
CA GLU A 104 -12.01 11.86 3.41
C GLU A 104 -10.49 12.05 3.41
N ALA A 105 -9.72 10.99 3.68
CA ALA A 105 -8.26 11.06 3.64
C ALA A 105 -7.75 11.56 2.28
N VAL A 106 -8.34 11.10 1.18
CA VAL A 106 -8.02 11.56 -0.17
C VAL A 106 -8.47 12.99 -0.41
N SER A 107 -9.72 13.32 -0.06
CA SER A 107 -10.29 14.66 -0.29
C SER A 107 -9.53 15.74 0.47
N GLU A 108 -9.24 15.49 1.75
CA GLU A 108 -8.56 16.43 2.63
C GLU A 108 -7.03 16.37 2.55
N ARG A 109 -6.49 15.36 1.85
CA ARG A 109 -5.04 15.12 1.72
C ARG A 109 -4.31 15.01 3.05
N ARG A 110 -4.98 14.51 4.08
CA ARG A 110 -4.42 14.29 5.42
C ARG A 110 -4.83 12.93 5.99
N PRO A 111 -4.11 12.41 6.98
CA PRO A 111 -4.55 11.23 7.72
C PRO A 111 -5.90 11.46 8.42
N ILE A 112 -6.75 10.44 8.39
CA ILE A 112 -7.99 10.36 9.17
C ILE A 112 -7.82 9.23 10.19
N GLU A 113 -7.95 9.56 11.47
CA GLU A 113 -7.92 8.58 12.57
C GLU A 113 -9.31 8.53 13.21
N VAL A 114 -9.89 7.34 13.25
CA VAL A 114 -11.17 7.08 13.95
C VAL A 114 -10.86 6.21 15.16
N PRO A 115 -10.91 6.75 16.38
CA PRO A 115 -10.62 6.00 17.59
C PRO A 115 -11.68 4.94 17.92
N ASP A 116 -12.94 5.19 17.56
CA ASP A 116 -14.01 4.22 17.76
C ASP A 116 -15.21 4.46 16.83
N VAL A 117 -15.36 3.60 15.83
CA VAL A 117 -16.42 3.64 14.82
C VAL A 117 -17.81 3.49 15.44
N LEU A 118 -17.93 2.71 16.52
CA LEU A 118 -19.22 2.52 17.18
C LEU A 118 -19.64 3.72 18.03
N ALA A 119 -18.68 4.57 18.41
CA ALA A 119 -18.92 5.77 19.19
C ALA A 119 -19.12 7.02 18.32
N ASP A 120 -18.73 6.98 17.05
CA ASP A 120 -18.86 8.10 16.11
C ASP A 120 -20.26 8.13 15.47
N PRO A 121 -21.06 9.19 15.66
CA PRO A 121 -22.35 9.36 14.99
C PRO A 121 -22.23 9.52 13.47
N GLY A 122 -21.11 10.07 12.98
CA GLY A 122 -20.87 10.25 11.54
C GLY A 122 -20.57 8.94 10.80
N LEU A 123 -20.39 7.84 11.53
CA LEU A 123 -20.04 6.53 10.97
C LEU A 123 -21.12 5.47 11.25
N GLU A 124 -22.37 5.88 11.44
CA GLU A 124 -23.50 4.97 11.68
C GLU A 124 -23.61 3.87 10.62
N ASP A 125 -23.50 4.24 9.34
CA ASP A 125 -23.54 3.30 8.20
C ASP A 125 -22.40 2.27 8.22
N TRP A 126 -21.32 2.53 8.99
CA TRP A 126 -20.15 1.66 9.08
C TRP A 126 -20.22 0.68 10.25
N ARG A 127 -21.18 0.82 11.17
CA ARG A 127 -21.24 0.00 12.39
C ARG A 127 -21.49 -1.48 12.11
N GLU A 128 -22.34 -1.79 11.13
CA GLU A 128 -22.64 -3.17 10.72
C GLU A 128 -21.38 -3.85 10.17
N VAL A 129 -20.74 -3.24 9.16
CA VAL A 129 -19.51 -3.78 8.57
C VAL A 129 -18.36 -3.84 9.57
N ALA A 130 -18.26 -2.87 10.49
CA ALA A 130 -17.28 -2.90 11.58
C ALA A 130 -17.50 -4.08 12.53
N GLY A 131 -18.75 -4.37 12.87
CA GLY A 131 -19.13 -5.55 13.65
C GLY A 131 -18.81 -6.85 12.94
N GLU A 132 -19.13 -6.96 11.65
CA GLU A 132 -18.88 -8.18 10.87
C GLU A 132 -17.40 -8.47 10.62
N LEU A 133 -16.62 -7.42 10.38
CA LEU A 133 -15.18 -7.51 10.13
C LEU A 133 -14.35 -7.48 11.43
N GLY A 134 -14.98 -7.16 12.57
CA GLY A 134 -14.36 -7.22 13.88
C GLY A 134 -13.36 -6.09 14.14
N PHE A 135 -13.63 -4.87 13.68
CA PHE A 135 -12.82 -3.70 13.99
C PHE A 135 -13.62 -2.62 14.75
N ARG A 136 -12.89 -1.78 15.48
CA ARG A 136 -13.42 -0.68 16.29
C ARG A 136 -12.72 0.63 15.97
N ALA A 137 -11.42 0.62 15.70
CA ALA A 137 -10.69 1.79 15.27
C ALA A 137 -10.15 1.60 13.85
N LEU A 138 -9.86 2.70 13.17
CA LEU A 138 -9.15 2.67 11.89
C LEU A 138 -8.31 3.92 11.67
N VAL A 139 -7.28 3.77 10.84
CA VAL A 139 -6.45 4.87 10.35
C VAL A 139 -6.43 4.80 8.82
N ALA A 140 -6.89 5.87 8.17
CA ALA A 140 -6.81 6.05 6.74
C ALA A 140 -5.76 7.11 6.40
N LEU A 141 -4.87 6.77 5.46
CA LEU A 141 -3.73 7.58 5.05
C LEU A 141 -3.80 7.82 3.54
N PRO A 142 -3.77 9.07 3.07
CA PRO A 142 -3.71 9.34 1.64
C PRO A 142 -2.36 8.91 1.07
N LEU A 143 -2.39 8.34 -0.13
CA LEU A 143 -1.21 8.04 -0.93
C LEU A 143 -0.83 9.29 -1.70
N VAL A 144 0.06 10.10 -1.13
CA VAL A 144 0.43 11.41 -1.70
C VAL A 144 1.73 11.29 -2.48
N THR A 145 1.70 11.74 -3.73
CA THR A 145 2.86 11.81 -4.64
C THR A 145 3.08 13.25 -5.08
N ASN A 146 4.17 13.52 -5.80
CA ASN A 146 4.40 14.83 -6.41
C ASN A 146 3.35 15.19 -7.46
N ALA A 147 2.73 14.18 -8.10
CA ALA A 147 1.68 14.36 -9.09
C ALA A 147 0.28 14.58 -8.48
N GLY A 148 0.12 14.38 -7.18
CA GLY A 148 -1.15 14.46 -6.46
C GLY A 148 -1.45 13.24 -5.60
N VAL A 149 -2.67 13.17 -5.09
CA VAL A 149 -3.14 12.02 -4.30
C VAL A 149 -3.61 10.92 -5.25
N THR A 150 -3.03 9.73 -5.09
CA THR A 150 -3.27 8.58 -5.97
C THR A 150 -4.18 7.53 -5.35
N GLY A 151 -4.61 7.72 -4.10
CA GLY A 151 -5.46 6.77 -3.39
C GLY A 151 -5.33 6.87 -1.88
N ALA A 152 -5.68 5.80 -1.15
CA ALA A 152 -5.55 5.72 0.30
C ALA A 152 -5.16 4.30 0.77
N ALA A 153 -4.39 4.23 1.86
CA ALA A 153 -4.18 3.02 2.64
C ALA A 153 -5.00 3.10 3.94
N ALA A 154 -5.76 2.05 4.26
CA ALA A 154 -6.58 1.96 5.47
C ALA A 154 -6.13 0.78 6.32
N PHE A 155 -6.00 1.01 7.62
CA PHE A 155 -5.59 0.02 8.62
C PHE A 155 -6.65 -0.04 9.71
N TYR A 156 -7.12 -1.23 10.04
CA TYR A 156 -8.23 -1.42 10.98
C TYR A 156 -7.76 -2.17 12.22
N PHE A 157 -8.29 -1.82 13.38
CA PHE A 157 -7.88 -2.34 14.67
C PHE A 157 -9.09 -2.89 15.43
N ALA A 158 -8.93 -4.06 16.05
CA ALA A 158 -10.01 -4.72 16.81
C ALA A 158 -10.43 -3.96 18.07
N ALA A 159 -9.48 -3.29 18.74
CA ALA A 159 -9.75 -2.50 19.93
C ALA A 159 -9.95 -1.01 19.58
N PRO A 160 -10.83 -0.29 20.31
CA PRO A 160 -10.91 1.15 20.18
C PRO A 160 -9.64 1.83 20.72
N GLY A 161 -9.37 3.03 20.23
CA GLY A 161 -8.25 3.88 20.64
C GLY A 161 -7.44 4.38 19.45
N SER A 162 -6.58 5.37 19.73
CA SER A 162 -5.62 5.87 18.74
C SER A 162 -4.33 5.06 18.79
N PRO A 163 -3.68 4.81 17.63
CA PRO A 163 -2.39 4.13 17.61
C PRO A 163 -1.34 4.90 18.41
N ALA A 164 -0.38 4.18 18.99
CA ALA A 164 0.76 4.82 19.64
C ALA A 164 1.58 5.67 18.63
N PRO A 165 2.31 6.70 19.08
CA PRO A 165 3.12 7.55 18.19
C PRO A 165 4.04 6.78 17.25
N ARG A 166 4.70 5.73 17.75
CA ARG A 166 5.52 4.81 16.94
C ARG A 166 4.72 4.17 15.81
N VAL A 167 3.55 3.62 16.12
CA VAL A 167 2.68 2.97 15.12
C VAL A 167 2.22 3.98 14.07
N ARG A 168 1.84 5.20 14.49
CA ARG A 168 1.50 6.27 13.53
C ARG A 168 2.66 6.58 12.58
N HIS A 169 3.89 6.63 13.08
CA HIS A 169 5.06 6.84 12.24
C HIS A 169 5.28 5.70 11.25
N LEU A 170 5.19 4.45 11.70
CA LEU A 170 5.28 3.27 10.84
C LEU A 170 4.21 3.30 9.73
N LEU A 171 2.95 3.52 10.08
CA LEU A 171 1.85 3.55 9.11
C LEU A 171 2.05 4.69 8.10
N ARG A 172 2.52 5.86 8.54
CA ARG A 172 2.80 6.97 7.64
C ARG A 172 3.92 6.63 6.65
N ALA A 173 5.03 6.11 7.14
CA ALA A 173 6.14 5.71 6.29
C ALA A 173 5.74 4.60 5.31
N ALA A 174 4.90 3.66 5.74
CA ALA A 174 4.34 2.64 4.85
C ALA A 174 3.45 3.25 3.76
N ALA A 175 2.60 4.22 4.10
CA ALA A 175 1.77 4.92 3.13
C ALA A 175 2.62 5.72 2.12
N ASP A 176 3.73 6.32 2.56
CA ASP A 176 4.66 7.02 1.66
C ASP A 176 5.31 6.03 0.66
N VAL A 177 5.70 4.82 1.10
CA VAL A 177 6.20 3.77 0.19
C VAL A 177 5.11 3.28 -0.77
N MET A 178 3.88 3.09 -0.28
CA MET A 178 2.75 2.72 -1.14
C MET A 178 2.42 3.80 -2.17
N ALA A 179 2.55 5.08 -1.81
CA ALA A 179 2.39 6.17 -2.77
C ALA A 179 3.44 6.08 -3.89
N ALA A 180 4.70 5.76 -3.55
CA ALA A 180 5.75 5.53 -4.54
C ALA A 180 5.47 4.30 -5.44
N ILE A 181 4.84 3.24 -4.90
CA ILE A 181 4.38 2.08 -5.70
C ILE A 181 3.35 2.53 -6.73
N ALA A 182 2.35 3.31 -6.30
CA ALA A 182 1.31 3.84 -7.18
C ALA A 182 1.91 4.73 -8.28
N GLU A 183 2.85 5.62 -7.93
CA GLU A 183 3.52 6.51 -8.88
C GLU A 183 4.31 5.72 -9.94
N LYS A 184 5.13 4.75 -9.49
CA LYS A 184 5.88 3.86 -10.38
C LYS A 184 4.94 3.15 -11.37
N SER A 185 3.84 2.58 -10.88
CA SER A 185 2.87 1.88 -11.73
C SER A 185 2.27 2.80 -12.78
N ALA A 186 1.81 3.99 -12.36
CA ALA A 186 1.20 4.96 -13.28
C ALA A 186 2.19 5.42 -14.37
N LEU A 187 3.47 5.58 -14.04
CA LEU A 187 4.52 5.92 -15.00
C LEU A 187 4.78 4.77 -15.98
N GLN A 188 4.86 3.53 -15.49
CA GLN A 188 5.02 2.35 -16.34
C GLN A 188 3.83 2.18 -17.31
N ASP A 189 2.61 2.41 -16.84
CA ASP A 189 1.41 2.35 -17.68
C ASP A 189 1.35 3.46 -18.73
N ARG A 190 1.88 4.64 -18.42
CA ARG A 190 2.02 5.72 -19.41
C ARG A 190 3.05 5.38 -20.48
N LEU A 191 4.19 4.82 -20.09
CA LEU A 191 5.23 4.38 -21.02
C LEU A 191 4.70 3.30 -21.97
N ARG A 192 4.09 2.24 -21.43
CA ARG A 192 3.50 1.14 -22.23
C ARG A 192 2.45 1.65 -23.23
N ARG A 193 1.61 2.61 -22.83
CA ARG A 193 0.61 3.22 -23.72
C ARG A 193 1.23 4.06 -24.82
N ALA A 194 2.30 4.80 -24.52
CA ALA A 194 3.02 5.59 -25.51
C ALA A 194 3.72 4.70 -26.55
N GLU A 195 4.36 3.62 -26.12
CA GLU A 195 4.97 2.61 -27.01
C GLU A 195 3.92 1.98 -27.93
N ALA A 196 2.80 1.50 -27.37
CA ALA A 196 1.72 0.91 -28.16
C ALA A 196 1.12 1.90 -29.18
N ALA A 197 1.03 3.19 -28.84
CA ALA A 197 0.56 4.21 -29.76
C ALA A 197 1.53 4.42 -30.93
N LEU A 198 2.85 4.45 -30.68
CA LEU A 198 3.87 4.55 -31.72
C LEU A 198 3.85 3.32 -32.64
N ASP A 199 3.75 2.12 -32.08
CA ASP A 199 3.66 0.89 -32.87
C ASP A 199 2.41 0.88 -33.76
N SER A 200 1.27 1.34 -33.23
CA SER A 200 0.04 1.46 -34.01
C SER A 200 0.16 2.48 -35.16
N LEU A 201 0.86 3.60 -34.94
CA LEU A 201 1.11 4.60 -35.98
C LEU A 201 2.04 4.04 -37.07
N ASN A 202 3.11 3.35 -36.69
CA ASN A 202 4.05 2.72 -37.61
C ASN A 202 3.38 1.59 -38.42
N ALA A 203 2.39 0.89 -37.84
CA ALA A 203 1.62 -0.13 -38.56
C ALA A 203 0.67 0.48 -39.61
N VAL A 204 0.15 1.69 -39.38
CA VAL A 204 -0.76 2.39 -40.30
C VAL A 204 0.00 3.24 -41.34
N ASN A 205 1.18 3.75 -41.01
CA ASN A 205 2.04 4.51 -41.91
C ASN A 205 3.51 4.08 -41.74
N PRO A 206 3.93 2.96 -42.35
CA PRO A 206 5.30 2.47 -42.21
C PRO A 206 6.29 3.53 -42.70
N PRO A 207 7.43 3.71 -42.01
CA PRO A 207 8.45 4.64 -42.49
C PRO A 207 8.88 4.25 -43.92
N PRO A 208 9.19 5.23 -44.79
CA PRO A 208 9.67 4.92 -46.13
C PRO A 208 10.91 4.02 -46.00
N VAL A 209 10.82 2.83 -46.60
CA VAL A 209 11.88 1.83 -46.53
C VAL A 209 13.13 2.44 -47.17
N PRO A 210 14.26 2.59 -46.44
CA PRO A 210 15.47 3.16 -47.01
C PRO A 210 15.94 2.30 -48.18
N GLY A 211 15.92 2.85 -49.40
CA GLY A 211 16.42 2.17 -50.60
C GLY A 211 15.36 1.56 -51.54
N VAL A 212 14.07 1.84 -51.35
CA VAL A 212 13.04 1.54 -52.37
C VAL A 212 12.65 2.83 -53.06
N GLU A 213 13.17 3.06 -54.27
CA GLU A 213 12.69 4.14 -55.14
C GLU A 213 11.21 3.93 -55.44
N ALA A 214 10.41 4.99 -55.29
CA ALA A 214 9.02 5.00 -55.73
C ALA A 214 8.98 4.71 -57.24
N PRO A 215 8.07 3.84 -57.72
CA PRO A 215 7.93 3.61 -59.16
C PRO A 215 7.58 4.95 -59.84
N GLU A 216 8.39 5.34 -60.83
CA GLU A 216 8.12 6.54 -61.64
C GLU A 216 6.71 6.44 -62.23
N GLU A 217 5.89 7.46 -61.99
CA GLU A 217 4.56 7.57 -62.60
C GLU A 217 4.72 7.67 -64.12
N PRO A 218 4.01 6.84 -64.90
CA PRO A 218 4.06 6.95 -66.35
C PRO A 218 3.28 8.19 -66.81
N THR A 219 4.00 9.06 -67.54
CA THR A 219 3.51 10.25 -68.27
C THR A 219 2.28 10.03 -69.14
#